data_AF-A0AAD1HKW0-F1
#
_entry.id   AF-A0AAD1HKW0-F1
#
_cell.length_a   1.000
_cell.length_b   1.000
_cell.length_c   1.000
_cell.angle_alpha   90.00
_cell.angle_beta   90.00
_cell.angle_gamma   90.00
#
_symmetry.space_group_name_H-M   'P 1'
#
loop_
_entity.id
_entity.type
_entity.pdbx_description
1 polymer ?
#
loop_
_entity_poly.entity_id
_entity_poly.type
_entity_poly.pdbx_seq_one_letter_code
_entity_poly.pdbx_strand_id
1 'polypeptide(L)'
;MSSYSARRLFLTGPTATLSLTFGTAFAGAGLLVATAGSASAAPAEPPSPSGLQCLMTSTECASVGIAEARATPVTPTVLAAAVSDITVRDIPIVGIFIGNGADAQPGCIGSACNGGNAGLLFGNGGNGLDGGSGGAGGFFFGRGGNGGAGVTGTAGTLPGDDGGNGANGGSGGAGGFFFGRGGAGGVGGVGGNGGNGASAPTLGGNGGQGGNGGDGGAGGRGGFFGLFGLNGSTGNGGAGGTGGAGGGSFTTQFAGVGGQGGNGGNGGQLGGQGGAGGVGGLGQTGGDGGNGGQGGTGVAGGSGGTGGAGGLASEGNGGLGGNGGQGGTGSQIGGTGGTGGYGGTGGPGGNGFDGGAGGAGGTGGQGGTGATGGAGGSGGTGGFGGVNFDFGQTNNAGAGGSGGAGGAGGLGTVKSGGRGGTGGTGGFGGNAENGQTNTGGAGGSGGSGGKGGPGANGANPGSTGGSGTAGQAQSGGVGGKGGSGGGGGTGGAG
;
A
#
# COMPACT_ATOMS: atom_id res chain seq x y z
N MET A 1 -35.84 57.00 -43.78
CA MET A 1 -35.87 57.43 -45.19
C MET A 1 -34.63 56.86 -45.88
N SER A 2 -34.80 56.32 -47.09
CA SER A 2 -33.81 55.65 -47.98
C SER A 2 -33.32 54.27 -47.50
N SER A 3 -33.61 53.12 -48.13
CA SER A 3 -33.65 52.68 -49.55
C SER A 3 -32.28 52.40 -50.19
N TYR A 4 -32.28 51.32 -51.00
CA TYR A 4 -31.27 50.75 -51.92
C TYR A 4 -30.43 49.59 -51.34
N SER A 5 -30.60 48.30 -51.70
CA SER A 5 -30.85 47.58 -52.98
C SER A 5 -29.62 47.40 -53.87
N ALA A 6 -29.17 46.15 -54.02
CA ALA A 6 -28.77 45.44 -55.26
C ALA A 6 -27.79 44.29 -54.89
N ARG A 7 -27.75 43.11 -55.50
CA ARG A 7 -28.57 42.41 -56.51
C ARG A 7 -28.14 40.93 -56.49
N ARG A 8 -29.09 40.04 -56.78
CA ARG A 8 -28.91 38.62 -57.09
C ARG A 8 -28.06 38.39 -58.35
N LEU A 9 -27.34 37.27 -58.40
CA LEU A 9 -27.21 36.46 -59.62
C LEU A 9 -27.35 34.97 -59.25
N PHE A 10 -28.36 34.32 -59.85
CA PHE A 10 -28.63 32.88 -59.86
C PHE A 10 -28.06 32.26 -61.14
N LEU A 11 -27.66 30.98 -61.10
CA LEU A 11 -28.01 29.90 -62.06
C LEU A 11 -27.36 28.57 -61.57
N THR A 12 -28.12 27.61 -60.99
CA THR A 12 -28.62 26.30 -61.52
C THR A 12 -27.53 25.28 -61.90
N GLY A 13 -27.50 24.00 -61.50
CA GLY A 13 -28.35 23.03 -60.77
C GLY A 13 -27.53 21.70 -60.65
N PRO A 14 -28.09 20.47 -60.53
CA PRO A 14 -29.41 20.04 -60.05
C PRO A 14 -29.32 19.20 -58.74
N THR A 15 -30.43 19.15 -58.01
CA THR A 15 -30.66 18.31 -56.82
C THR A 15 -31.34 17.00 -57.19
N ALA A 16 -30.88 15.88 -56.64
CA ALA A 16 -31.67 14.67 -56.48
C ALA A 16 -31.60 14.22 -55.02
N THR A 17 -32.71 14.39 -54.31
CA THR A 17 -32.91 13.96 -52.92
C THR A 17 -33.60 12.61 -52.94
N LEU A 18 -33.10 11.64 -52.17
CA LEU A 18 -33.87 10.44 -51.81
C LEU A 18 -33.70 10.18 -50.31
N SER A 19 -34.75 10.45 -49.55
CA SER A 19 -34.93 9.96 -48.18
C SER A 19 -35.91 8.80 -48.20
N LEU A 20 -35.53 7.65 -47.66
CA LEU A 20 -36.45 6.58 -47.27
C LEU A 20 -35.94 5.94 -45.98
N THR A 21 -36.72 6.12 -44.93
CA THR A 21 -36.59 5.49 -43.63
C THR A 21 -37.27 4.13 -43.69
N PHE A 22 -36.61 3.06 -43.23
CA PHE A 22 -37.28 1.88 -42.67
C PHE A 22 -36.46 1.34 -41.50
N GLY A 23 -37.15 1.06 -40.41
CA GLY A 23 -36.57 0.52 -39.18
C GLY A 23 -36.49 -1.01 -39.14
N THR A 24 -35.80 -1.44 -38.09
CA THR A 24 -35.90 -2.72 -37.37
C THR A 24 -35.57 -4.02 -38.11
N ALA A 25 -34.46 -4.63 -37.69
CA ALA A 25 -34.40 -5.90 -36.94
C ALA A 25 -33.48 -7.02 -37.51
N PHE A 26 -32.81 -7.66 -36.54
CA PHE A 26 -32.18 -8.99 -36.49
C PHE A 26 -30.82 -9.28 -37.16
N ALA A 27 -29.88 -9.64 -36.27
CA ALA A 27 -28.98 -10.79 -36.29
C ALA A 27 -28.02 -11.00 -37.47
N GLY A 28 -26.73 -11.06 -37.16
CA GLY A 28 -25.75 -11.71 -38.04
C GLY A 28 -24.32 -11.31 -37.71
N ALA A 29 -23.48 -12.31 -37.45
CA ALA A 29 -22.09 -12.19 -37.03
C ALA A 29 -21.22 -11.32 -37.96
N GLY A 30 -20.37 -10.47 -37.37
CA GLY A 30 -19.45 -9.58 -38.07
C GLY A 30 -18.01 -9.76 -37.58
N LEU A 31 -17.22 -10.43 -38.41
CA LEU A 31 -15.77 -10.43 -38.55
C LEU A 31 -15.04 -9.23 -37.89
N LEU A 32 -14.26 -9.49 -36.84
CA LEU A 32 -13.33 -8.53 -36.24
C LEU A 32 -11.99 -8.55 -36.99
N VAL A 33 -11.77 -7.57 -37.85
CA VAL A 33 -10.44 -7.21 -38.37
C VAL A 33 -9.82 -6.22 -37.38
N ALA A 34 -8.80 -6.67 -36.65
CA ALA A 34 -7.99 -5.82 -35.78
C ALA A 34 -7.00 -5.00 -36.63
N THR A 35 -7.16 -3.68 -36.62
CA THR A 35 -6.17 -2.74 -37.14
C THR A 35 -5.08 -2.52 -36.09
N ALA A 36 -3.83 -2.76 -36.48
CA ALA A 36 -2.65 -2.50 -35.67
C ALA A 36 -2.54 -0.99 -35.36
N GLY A 37 -2.55 -0.65 -34.07
CA GLY A 37 -2.34 0.72 -33.61
C GLY A 37 -0.86 1.07 -33.59
N SER A 38 -0.46 1.97 -34.46
CA SER A 38 0.78 2.74 -34.32
C SER A 38 0.55 3.80 -33.24
N ALA A 39 1.28 3.76 -32.13
CA ALA A 39 1.25 4.83 -31.14
C ALA A 39 1.95 6.08 -31.72
N SER A 40 1.17 7.08 -32.13
CA SER A 40 1.69 8.44 -32.34
C SER A 40 1.63 9.19 -31.03
N ALA A 41 2.79 9.69 -30.55
CA ALA A 41 2.85 10.60 -29.43
C ALA A 41 1.97 11.83 -29.71
N ALA A 42 1.02 12.11 -28.82
CA ALA A 42 0.24 13.34 -28.85
C ALA A 42 1.16 14.51 -28.45
N PRO A 43 1.12 15.65 -29.16
CA PRO A 43 1.89 16.83 -28.77
C PRO A 43 1.35 17.40 -27.45
N ALA A 44 2.26 17.82 -26.57
CA ALA A 44 1.97 18.43 -25.29
C ALA A 44 1.17 19.73 -25.45
N GLU A 45 0.06 19.86 -24.73
CA GLU A 45 -0.66 21.13 -24.57
C GLU A 45 0.04 22.00 -23.49
N PRO A 46 0.30 23.29 -23.77
CA PRO A 46 0.84 24.23 -22.77
C PRO A 46 -0.25 24.68 -21.78
N PRO A 47 0.14 25.07 -20.55
CA PRO A 47 -0.79 25.40 -19.47
C PRO A 47 -1.60 26.67 -19.74
N SER A 48 -2.87 26.65 -19.33
CA SER A 48 -3.84 27.73 -19.48
C SER A 48 -3.45 29.00 -18.72
N PRO A 49 -3.65 30.20 -19.31
CA PRO A 49 -3.75 31.43 -18.55
C PRO A 49 -5.19 31.95 -18.50
N SER A 50 -5.54 32.41 -17.30
CA SER A 50 -6.63 33.33 -16.98
C SER A 50 -6.66 34.50 -17.97
N GLY A 51 -7.75 34.68 -18.71
CA GLY A 51 -7.84 35.77 -19.69
C GLY A 51 -9.18 35.92 -20.40
N LEU A 52 -10.29 35.59 -19.76
CA LEU A 52 -11.65 35.84 -20.27
C LEU A 52 -12.19 37.14 -19.67
N GLN A 53 -11.55 38.27 -19.98
CA GLN A 53 -12.03 39.60 -19.57
C GLN A 53 -11.41 40.73 -20.41
N CYS A 54 -11.49 40.64 -21.74
CA CYS A 54 -11.22 41.80 -22.59
C CYS A 54 -11.92 41.68 -23.96
N LEU A 55 -13.26 41.60 -23.98
CA LEU A 55 -14.03 41.75 -25.22
C LEU A 55 -15.31 42.58 -25.08
N MET A 56 -15.48 43.35 -23.99
CA MET A 56 -16.73 44.09 -23.75
C MET A 56 -16.50 45.49 -23.16
N THR A 57 -15.48 46.25 -23.59
CA THR A 57 -15.49 47.72 -23.50
C THR A 57 -14.43 48.31 -24.43
N SER A 58 -14.81 49.32 -25.20
CA SER A 58 -13.95 50.14 -26.08
C SER A 58 -12.86 50.90 -25.32
N THR A 59 -11.58 50.67 -25.60
CA THR A 59 -10.47 51.63 -25.87
C THR A 59 -9.10 50.95 -25.68
N GLU A 60 -8.29 51.02 -26.74
CA GLU A 60 -6.82 50.82 -26.84
C GLU A 60 -6.15 49.56 -26.24
N CYS A 61 -5.69 48.64 -27.10
CA CYS A 61 -4.52 47.80 -26.83
C CYS A 61 -3.73 47.50 -28.12
N ALA A 62 -2.40 47.64 -28.02
CA ALA A 62 -1.47 47.88 -29.11
C ALA A 62 -1.07 46.63 -29.93
N SER A 63 -0.62 46.89 -31.16
CA SER A 63 -0.16 45.97 -32.20
C SER A 63 1.06 45.12 -31.82
N VAL A 64 1.01 43.80 -32.03
CA VAL A 64 2.19 42.92 -32.20
C VAL A 64 1.94 41.97 -33.37
N GLY A 65 2.93 41.87 -34.26
CA GLY A 65 2.79 41.46 -35.67
C GLY A 65 2.56 39.98 -35.96
N ILE A 66 1.93 39.76 -37.12
CA ILE A 66 1.74 38.46 -37.78
C ILE A 66 3.01 38.08 -38.56
N ALA A 67 3.57 36.89 -38.28
CA ALA A 67 4.61 36.26 -39.11
C ALA A 67 3.99 35.08 -39.87
N GLU A 68 3.96 35.20 -41.21
CA GLU A 68 3.58 34.14 -42.13
C GLU A 68 4.68 33.06 -42.20
N ALA A 69 4.36 31.80 -41.92
CA ALA A 69 5.26 30.67 -42.17
C ALA A 69 4.98 30.07 -43.56
N ARG A 70 5.89 30.34 -44.50
CA ARG A 70 5.96 29.71 -45.82
C ARG A 70 6.43 28.26 -45.71
N ALA A 71 5.73 27.33 -46.37
CA ALA A 71 6.20 25.96 -46.56
C ALA A 71 7.34 25.91 -47.60
N THR A 72 8.45 25.23 -47.26
CA THR A 72 9.53 24.89 -48.19
C THR A 72 9.58 23.37 -48.39
N PRO A 73 9.73 22.86 -49.63
CA PRO A 73 9.81 21.41 -49.88
C PRO A 73 11.24 20.89 -49.63
N VAL A 74 11.34 19.81 -48.87
CA VAL A 74 12.62 19.12 -48.57
C VAL A 74 12.88 18.03 -49.62
N THR A 75 14.10 18.00 -50.15
CA THR A 75 14.61 17.06 -51.17
C THR A 75 15.08 15.71 -50.59
N PRO A 76 15.19 14.63 -51.39
CA PRO A 76 15.13 13.23 -50.92
C PRO A 76 16.49 12.62 -50.52
N THR A 77 17.37 13.37 -49.85
CA THR A 77 18.70 12.87 -49.44
C THR A 77 18.80 12.40 -47.99
N VAL A 78 17.72 12.49 -47.21
CA VAL A 78 17.69 11.96 -45.82
C VAL A 78 17.26 10.48 -45.77
N LEU A 79 16.79 9.91 -46.87
CA LEU A 79 16.38 8.50 -46.93
C LEU A 79 17.56 7.50 -46.95
N ALA A 80 18.79 7.98 -47.18
CA ALA A 80 19.97 7.11 -47.31
C ALA A 80 20.68 6.80 -45.98
N ALA A 81 20.34 7.47 -44.89
CA ALA A 81 20.94 7.21 -43.56
C ALA A 81 20.11 6.23 -42.71
N ALA A 82 18.94 5.79 -43.19
CA ALA A 82 18.03 4.88 -42.48
C ALA A 82 18.10 3.42 -42.99
N VAL A 83 19.17 3.02 -43.68
CA VAL A 83 19.28 1.69 -44.33
C VAL A 83 20.51 0.90 -43.85
N SER A 84 21.06 1.22 -42.68
CA SER A 84 22.20 0.48 -42.12
C SER A 84 21.92 -0.26 -40.80
N ASP A 85 20.65 -0.40 -40.40
CA ASP A 85 20.30 -1.27 -39.26
C ASP A 85 18.86 -1.81 -39.34
N ILE A 86 18.49 -2.40 -40.49
CA ILE A 86 17.29 -3.24 -40.59
C ILE A 86 17.58 -4.53 -39.83
N THR A 87 17.46 -4.46 -38.50
CA THR A 87 17.23 -5.66 -37.69
C THR A 87 15.90 -6.26 -38.13
N VAL A 88 15.69 -7.57 -37.92
CA VAL A 88 14.54 -8.39 -38.37
C VAL A 88 13.17 -7.91 -37.81
N ARG A 89 13.09 -6.69 -37.27
CA ARG A 89 11.91 -6.03 -36.70
C ARG A 89 11.04 -5.27 -37.73
N ASP A 90 11.54 -4.99 -38.94
CA ASP A 90 10.82 -4.13 -39.92
C ASP A 90 9.92 -4.89 -40.91
N ILE A 91 9.75 -6.20 -40.75
CA ILE A 91 8.66 -6.91 -41.40
C ILE A 91 7.46 -6.80 -40.44
N PRO A 92 6.39 -6.04 -40.77
CA PRO A 92 5.26 -5.81 -39.85
C PRO A 92 4.55 -7.11 -39.42
N ILE A 93 4.77 -8.18 -40.17
CA ILE A 93 4.26 -9.52 -39.87
C ILE A 93 5.15 -10.24 -38.82
N VAL A 94 6.47 -10.06 -38.85
CA VAL A 94 7.38 -10.76 -37.91
C VAL A 94 7.28 -10.17 -36.50
N GLY A 95 7.15 -8.85 -36.36
CA GLY A 95 7.00 -8.19 -35.05
C GLY A 95 5.72 -8.57 -34.30
N ILE A 96 4.65 -8.94 -35.02
CA ILE A 96 3.39 -9.45 -34.44
C ILE A 96 3.57 -10.85 -33.87
N PHE A 97 4.44 -11.67 -34.45
CA PHE A 97 4.67 -13.05 -34.02
C PHE A 97 5.87 -13.20 -33.09
N ILE A 98 6.91 -12.39 -33.25
CA ILE A 98 8.19 -12.48 -32.54
C ILE A 98 8.59 -11.07 -32.10
N GLY A 99 8.55 -10.82 -30.80
CA GLY A 99 8.97 -9.53 -30.25
C GLY A 99 8.69 -9.40 -28.75
N ASN A 100 9.50 -8.64 -28.04
CA ASN A 100 9.21 -8.31 -26.66
C ASN A 100 8.18 -7.19 -26.58
N GLY A 101 7.36 -7.21 -25.54
CA GLY A 101 6.49 -6.12 -25.17
C GLY A 101 7.29 -4.95 -24.63
N ALA A 102 6.82 -3.74 -24.89
CA ALA A 102 7.47 -2.52 -24.41
C ALA A 102 7.25 -2.34 -22.91
N ASP A 103 8.29 -1.98 -22.16
CA ASP A 103 8.12 -1.54 -20.78
C ASP A 103 7.34 -0.22 -20.73
N ALA A 104 6.55 -0.04 -19.66
CA ALA A 104 5.95 1.25 -19.36
C ALA A 104 7.03 2.32 -19.16
N GLN A 105 6.76 3.54 -19.64
CA GLN A 105 7.72 4.63 -19.62
C GLN A 105 7.47 5.58 -18.44
N PRO A 106 8.51 6.24 -17.88
CA PRO A 106 8.35 7.22 -16.81
C PRO A 106 7.37 8.35 -17.18
N GLY A 107 6.57 8.80 -16.22
CA GLY A 107 5.57 9.86 -16.43
C GLY A 107 4.28 9.38 -17.12
N CYS A 108 4.09 8.07 -17.25
CA CYS A 108 2.82 7.50 -17.68
C CYS A 108 1.71 7.80 -16.68
N ILE A 109 0.45 7.79 -17.15
CA ILE A 109 -0.73 7.92 -16.28
C ILE A 109 -1.75 6.87 -16.71
N GLY A 110 -2.39 6.21 -15.74
CA GLY A 110 -3.44 5.23 -15.98
C GLY A 110 -2.92 4.01 -16.76
N SER A 111 -3.65 3.61 -17.80
CA SER A 111 -3.32 2.40 -18.58
C SER A 111 -2.00 2.48 -19.35
N ALA A 112 -1.47 3.68 -19.59
CA ALA A 112 -0.16 3.86 -20.22
C ALA A 112 0.99 3.33 -19.33
N CYS A 113 0.72 3.12 -18.04
CA CYS A 113 1.67 2.52 -17.12
C CYS A 113 1.68 0.98 -17.16
N ASN A 114 0.84 0.37 -18.00
CA ASN A 114 0.89 -1.07 -18.21
C ASN A 114 2.02 -1.42 -19.18
N GLY A 115 2.74 -2.49 -18.86
CA GLY A 115 3.70 -3.07 -19.78
C GLY A 115 2.99 -3.68 -20.99
N GLY A 116 3.57 -3.48 -22.17
CA GLY A 116 3.07 -4.04 -23.42
C GLY A 116 3.19 -5.57 -23.46
N ASN A 117 2.28 -6.21 -24.18
CA ASN A 117 2.37 -7.64 -24.44
C ASN A 117 3.45 -7.95 -25.48
N ALA A 118 4.07 -9.12 -25.35
CA ALA A 118 4.97 -9.65 -26.34
C ALA A 118 4.24 -10.05 -27.64
N GLY A 119 5.01 -10.33 -28.68
CA GLY A 119 4.53 -10.93 -29.92
C GLY A 119 3.87 -12.30 -29.66
N LEU A 120 2.93 -12.67 -30.53
CA LEU A 120 2.00 -13.78 -30.32
C LEU A 120 2.69 -15.11 -30.08
N LEU A 121 3.82 -15.40 -30.74
CA LEU A 121 4.48 -16.71 -30.66
C LEU A 121 5.65 -16.69 -29.68
N PHE A 122 6.50 -15.66 -29.74
CA PHE A 122 7.72 -15.56 -28.95
C PHE A 122 7.95 -14.15 -28.43
N GLY A 123 8.35 -14.04 -27.16
CA GLY A 123 8.86 -12.80 -26.57
C GLY A 123 8.46 -12.64 -25.11
N ASN A 124 9.09 -11.71 -24.41
CA ASN A 124 8.75 -11.38 -23.03
C ASN A 124 7.80 -10.18 -22.98
N GLY A 125 6.86 -10.17 -22.05
CA GLY A 125 6.04 -9.00 -21.78
C GLY A 125 6.85 -7.90 -21.11
N GLY A 126 6.47 -6.65 -21.37
CA GLY A 126 7.07 -5.49 -20.74
C GLY A 126 6.62 -5.32 -19.29
N ASN A 127 7.42 -4.67 -18.47
CA ASN A 127 7.10 -4.34 -17.09
C ASN A 127 6.13 -3.15 -17.02
N GLY A 128 5.24 -3.17 -16.03
CA GLY A 128 4.45 -2.01 -15.65
C GLY A 128 5.26 -1.04 -14.77
N LEU A 129 4.73 0.17 -14.62
CA LEU A 129 5.24 1.24 -13.76
C LEU A 129 4.08 1.76 -12.89
N ASP A 130 4.33 2.42 -11.75
CA ASP A 130 3.33 3.22 -11.02
C ASP A 130 1.97 2.51 -10.78
N GLY A 131 2.01 1.23 -10.38
CA GLY A 131 0.83 0.39 -10.14
C GLY A 131 0.22 -0.26 -11.40
N GLY A 132 0.79 0.00 -12.58
CA GLY A 132 0.40 -0.63 -13.84
C GLY A 132 0.79 -2.10 -13.93
N SER A 133 0.01 -2.88 -14.67
CA SER A 133 0.23 -4.32 -14.81
C SER A 133 1.41 -4.63 -15.74
N GLY A 134 2.14 -5.70 -15.49
CA GLY A 134 3.08 -6.27 -16.45
C GLY A 134 2.36 -6.91 -17.65
N GLY A 135 2.99 -6.83 -18.81
CA GLY A 135 2.50 -7.42 -20.06
C GLY A 135 2.67 -8.93 -20.13
N ALA A 136 1.86 -9.58 -20.95
CA ALA A 136 1.97 -11.02 -21.18
C ALA A 136 3.17 -11.39 -22.08
N GLY A 137 3.83 -12.50 -21.78
CA GLY A 137 4.79 -13.15 -22.67
C GLY A 137 4.13 -13.85 -23.86
N GLY A 138 4.92 -14.18 -24.88
CA GLY A 138 4.46 -14.85 -26.11
C GLY A 138 3.97 -16.28 -25.86
N PHE A 139 3.07 -16.78 -26.71
CA PHE A 139 2.30 -18.01 -26.48
C PHE A 139 3.18 -19.27 -26.30
N PHE A 140 4.23 -19.44 -27.12
CA PHE A 140 5.09 -20.62 -27.01
C PHE A 140 6.18 -20.44 -25.96
N PHE A 141 6.88 -19.31 -26.02
CA PHE A 141 7.94 -18.95 -25.08
C PHE A 141 7.85 -17.48 -24.71
N GLY A 142 7.94 -17.21 -23.41
CA GLY A 142 7.92 -15.83 -22.93
C GLY A 142 7.77 -15.72 -21.42
N ARG A 143 8.46 -14.77 -20.82
CA ARG A 143 8.19 -14.34 -19.45
C ARG A 143 7.16 -13.23 -19.47
N GLY A 144 6.23 -13.27 -18.52
CA GLY A 144 5.40 -12.11 -18.23
C GLY A 144 6.23 -11.01 -17.61
N GLY A 145 5.90 -9.76 -17.91
CA GLY A 145 6.53 -8.61 -17.29
C GLY A 145 6.10 -8.44 -15.84
N ASN A 146 6.90 -7.78 -15.03
CA ASN A 146 6.55 -7.50 -13.64
C ASN A 146 5.51 -6.38 -13.58
N GLY A 147 4.66 -6.41 -12.55
CA GLY A 147 3.80 -5.29 -12.22
C GLY A 147 4.60 -4.12 -11.64
N GLY A 148 4.16 -2.90 -11.93
CA GLY A 148 4.76 -1.68 -11.40
C GLY A 148 4.53 -1.53 -9.91
N ALA A 149 5.50 -0.97 -9.19
CA ALA A 149 5.29 -0.58 -7.80
C ALA A 149 4.21 0.51 -7.71
N GLY A 150 3.34 0.44 -6.70
CA GLY A 150 2.33 1.46 -6.47
C GLY A 150 2.97 2.80 -6.10
N VAL A 151 2.36 3.89 -6.56
CA VAL A 151 2.81 5.24 -6.21
C VAL A 151 2.61 5.53 -4.73
N THR A 152 3.54 6.29 -4.16
CA THR A 152 3.43 6.74 -2.76
C THR A 152 2.29 7.75 -2.63
N GLY A 153 1.52 7.62 -1.55
CA GLY A 153 0.45 8.55 -1.22
C GLY A 153 0.98 9.94 -0.91
N THR A 154 0.19 10.96 -1.24
CA THR A 154 0.57 12.36 -1.00
C THR A 154 0.62 12.65 0.49
N ALA A 155 1.66 13.31 0.98
CA ALA A 155 1.66 13.79 2.36
C ALA A 155 0.60 14.89 2.55
N GLY A 156 0.02 14.98 3.74
CA GLY A 156 -0.80 16.12 4.15
C GLY A 156 0.04 17.39 4.14
N THR A 157 -0.42 18.42 3.45
CA THR A 157 0.37 19.65 3.21
C THR A 157 -0.07 20.82 4.07
N LEU A 158 -1.33 20.83 4.49
CA LEU A 158 -1.88 21.82 5.40
C LEU A 158 -2.03 21.23 6.80
N PRO A 159 -2.22 22.10 7.80
CA PRO A 159 -2.31 21.62 9.16
C PRO A 159 -3.52 20.72 9.39
N GLY A 160 -3.29 19.52 9.93
CA GLY A 160 -4.32 18.52 10.19
C GLY A 160 -4.80 17.73 8.96
N ASP A 161 -4.22 17.95 7.77
CA ASP A 161 -4.55 17.17 6.57
C ASP A 161 -4.20 15.70 6.76
N ASP A 162 -5.09 14.79 6.38
CA ASP A 162 -4.74 13.38 6.29
C ASP A 162 -3.77 13.12 5.13
N GLY A 163 -2.89 12.14 5.32
CA GLY A 163 -2.06 11.61 4.26
C GLY A 163 -2.90 10.81 3.26
N GLY A 164 -2.58 10.96 1.98
CA GLY A 164 -3.16 10.15 0.91
C GLY A 164 -2.74 8.70 1.02
N ASN A 165 -3.61 7.78 0.59
CA ASN A 165 -3.27 6.36 0.55
C ASN A 165 -2.21 6.08 -0.54
N GLY A 166 -1.34 5.12 -0.28
CA GLY A 166 -0.49 4.54 -1.32
C GLY A 166 -1.32 3.79 -2.35
N ALA A 167 -0.93 3.87 -3.62
CA ALA A 167 -1.59 3.11 -4.67
C ALA A 167 -1.21 1.63 -4.60
N ASN A 168 -2.06 0.75 -5.12
CA ASN A 168 -1.75 -0.67 -5.18
C ASN A 168 -0.63 -0.94 -6.18
N GLY A 169 0.16 -1.99 -5.91
CA GLY A 169 1.11 -2.53 -6.86
C GLY A 169 0.38 -3.22 -8.02
N GLY A 170 0.96 -3.12 -9.21
CA GLY A 170 0.41 -3.72 -10.41
C GLY A 170 0.51 -5.24 -10.40
N SER A 171 -0.39 -5.93 -11.09
CA SER A 171 -0.27 -7.37 -11.29
C SER A 171 0.90 -7.72 -12.20
N GLY A 172 1.56 -8.84 -11.94
CA GLY A 172 2.52 -9.42 -12.87
C GLY A 172 1.81 -9.97 -14.11
N GLY A 173 2.45 -9.85 -15.26
CA GLY A 173 1.97 -10.38 -16.53
C GLY A 173 2.05 -11.90 -16.60
N ALA A 174 1.19 -12.52 -17.40
CA ALA A 174 1.25 -13.96 -17.64
C ALA A 174 2.50 -14.33 -18.44
N GLY A 175 3.14 -15.44 -18.11
CA GLY A 175 4.13 -16.08 -18.98
C GLY A 175 3.48 -16.74 -20.19
N GLY A 176 4.31 -17.20 -21.13
CA GLY A 176 3.88 -17.98 -22.27
C GLY A 176 3.14 -19.27 -21.88
N PHE A 177 2.16 -19.65 -22.70
CA PHE A 177 1.24 -20.76 -22.44
C PHE A 177 1.96 -22.10 -22.31
N PHE A 178 2.96 -22.40 -23.14
CA PHE A 178 3.68 -23.67 -23.04
C PHE A 178 4.87 -23.55 -22.07
N PHE A 179 5.81 -22.65 -22.35
CA PHE A 179 7.05 -22.49 -21.59
C PHE A 179 7.25 -21.02 -21.20
N GLY A 180 6.72 -20.63 -20.04
CA GLY A 180 6.78 -19.23 -19.63
C GLY A 180 6.62 -19.03 -18.14
N ARG A 181 7.46 -18.15 -17.58
CA ARG A 181 7.32 -17.73 -16.18
C ARG A 181 6.40 -16.53 -16.10
N GLY A 182 5.47 -16.53 -15.15
CA GLY A 182 4.71 -15.33 -14.83
C GLY A 182 5.59 -14.24 -14.21
N GLY A 183 5.27 -12.98 -14.46
CA GLY A 183 5.95 -11.84 -13.86
C GLY A 183 5.59 -11.68 -12.39
N ALA A 184 6.46 -11.05 -11.60
CA ALA A 184 6.14 -10.73 -10.21
C ALA A 184 5.08 -9.62 -10.12
N GLY A 185 4.25 -9.64 -9.09
CA GLY A 185 3.42 -8.50 -8.74
C GLY A 185 4.24 -7.35 -8.17
N GLY A 186 3.80 -6.12 -8.41
CA GLY A 186 4.42 -4.91 -7.90
C GLY A 186 4.18 -4.74 -6.40
N VAL A 187 5.12 -4.10 -5.71
CA VAL A 187 4.95 -3.73 -4.30
C VAL A 187 3.89 -2.63 -4.19
N GLY A 188 3.05 -2.65 -3.15
CA GLY A 188 2.12 -1.58 -2.86
C GLY A 188 2.83 -0.29 -2.45
N GLY A 189 2.25 0.85 -2.80
CA GLY A 189 2.78 2.17 -2.49
C GLY A 189 2.73 2.47 -1.00
N VAL A 190 3.69 3.27 -0.52
CA VAL A 190 3.70 3.75 0.87
C VAL A 190 2.57 4.77 1.06
N GLY A 191 1.86 4.73 2.18
CA GLY A 191 0.90 5.77 2.55
C GLY A 191 1.58 7.10 2.87
N GLY A 192 0.95 8.21 2.51
CA GLY A 192 1.44 9.54 2.80
C GLY A 192 1.38 9.85 4.29
N ASN A 193 2.30 10.67 4.79
CA ASN A 193 2.25 11.11 6.19
C ASN A 193 1.11 12.12 6.37
N GLY A 194 0.45 12.09 7.53
CA GLY A 194 -0.49 13.13 7.94
C GLY A 194 0.22 14.46 8.21
N GLY A 195 -0.47 15.55 7.91
CA GLY A 195 -0.03 16.91 8.19
C GLY A 195 -0.05 17.20 9.68
N ASN A 196 0.93 17.99 10.15
CA ASN A 196 0.98 18.39 11.55
C ASN A 196 -0.22 19.29 11.90
N GLY A 197 -0.73 19.22 13.12
CA GLY A 197 -1.80 20.09 13.58
C GLY A 197 -1.41 21.57 13.62
N ALA A 198 -2.43 22.44 13.52
CA ALA A 198 -2.21 23.88 13.48
C ALA A 198 -1.58 24.40 14.79
N SER A 199 -0.51 25.17 14.66
CA SER A 199 0.11 25.87 15.80
C SER A 199 -0.55 27.23 16.00
N ALA A 200 -1.74 27.26 16.63
CA ALA A 200 -2.37 28.51 17.04
C ALA A 200 -2.15 28.76 18.54
N PRO A 201 -1.97 30.03 18.98
CA PRO A 201 -1.70 30.36 20.37
C PRO A 201 -2.87 30.10 21.33
N THR A 202 -4.07 29.83 20.81
CA THR A 202 -5.30 29.68 21.61
C THR A 202 -5.93 28.28 21.55
N LEU A 203 -5.60 27.46 20.53
CA LEU A 203 -6.05 26.06 20.42
C LEU A 203 -5.14 25.29 19.45
N GLY A 204 -4.43 24.26 19.93
CA GLY A 204 -3.67 23.37 19.07
C GLY A 204 -4.58 22.50 18.20
N GLY A 205 -4.35 22.49 16.89
CA GLY A 205 -5.07 21.59 15.97
C GLY A 205 -4.59 20.14 16.13
N ASN A 206 -5.45 19.16 15.87
CA ASN A 206 -5.03 17.75 15.83
C ASN A 206 -4.11 17.49 14.63
N GLY A 207 -3.22 16.52 14.76
CA GLY A 207 -2.48 16.00 13.62
C GLY A 207 -3.40 15.20 12.70
N GLY A 208 -3.15 15.27 11.39
CA GLY A 208 -3.87 14.47 10.40
C GLY A 208 -3.44 13.01 10.46
N GLN A 209 -4.31 12.10 10.05
CA GLN A 209 -4.01 10.68 9.99
C GLN A 209 -2.98 10.38 8.90
N GLY A 210 -2.15 9.36 9.10
CA GLY A 210 -1.34 8.80 8.03
C GLY A 210 -2.21 8.03 7.03
N GLY A 211 -1.88 8.11 5.74
CA GLY A 211 -2.54 7.34 4.70
C GLY A 211 -2.23 5.86 4.81
N ASN A 212 -3.15 4.99 4.38
CA ASN A 212 -2.89 3.56 4.33
C ASN A 212 -1.86 3.23 3.24
N GLY A 213 -1.06 2.20 3.45
CA GLY A 213 -0.25 1.61 2.39
C GLY A 213 -1.12 0.90 1.36
N GLY A 214 -0.68 0.89 0.10
CA GLY A 214 -1.36 0.17 -0.98
C GLY A 214 -1.14 -1.34 -0.90
N ASP A 215 -2.06 -2.11 -1.46
CA ASP A 215 -1.91 -3.56 -1.52
C ASP A 215 -0.81 -3.95 -2.53
N GLY A 216 -0.11 -5.06 -2.26
CA GLY A 216 0.80 -5.68 -3.21
C GLY A 216 0.05 -6.30 -4.39
N GLY A 217 0.61 -6.18 -5.59
CA GLY A 217 0.05 -6.77 -6.80
C GLY A 217 0.14 -8.29 -6.80
N ALA A 218 -0.82 -8.94 -7.46
CA ALA A 218 -0.77 -10.39 -7.64
C ALA A 218 0.36 -10.79 -8.60
N GLY A 219 1.01 -11.92 -8.34
CA GLY A 219 1.93 -12.53 -9.30
C GLY A 219 1.23 -13.03 -10.56
N GLY A 220 1.92 -12.93 -11.69
CA GLY A 220 1.44 -13.37 -12.99
C GLY A 220 1.41 -14.89 -13.13
N ARG A 221 0.47 -15.40 -13.93
CA ARG A 221 0.34 -16.85 -14.20
C ARG A 221 1.54 -17.38 -14.98
N GLY A 222 2.06 -18.53 -14.57
CA GLY A 222 3.04 -19.28 -15.34
C GLY A 222 2.40 -20.08 -16.49
N GLY A 223 3.24 -20.71 -17.31
CA GLY A 223 2.84 -21.58 -18.41
C GLY A 223 2.36 -22.95 -17.95
N PHE A 224 1.66 -23.65 -18.84
CA PHE A 224 1.06 -24.97 -18.67
C PHE A 224 2.07 -26.02 -18.20
N PHE A 225 3.27 -26.08 -18.78
CA PHE A 225 4.30 -27.03 -18.32
C PHE A 225 4.99 -26.60 -17.02
N GLY A 226 4.83 -25.34 -16.62
CA GLY A 226 5.23 -24.84 -15.31
C GLY A 226 4.41 -25.41 -14.16
N LEU A 227 3.18 -25.85 -14.43
CA LEU A 227 2.32 -26.58 -13.48
C LEU A 227 2.94 -27.94 -13.08
N PHE A 228 3.86 -28.48 -13.90
CA PHE A 228 4.58 -29.73 -13.66
C PHE A 228 6.06 -29.51 -13.26
N GLY A 229 6.44 -28.30 -12.87
CA GLY A 229 7.78 -27.99 -12.37
C GLY A 229 8.86 -27.76 -13.44
N LEU A 230 8.51 -27.79 -14.73
CA LEU A 230 9.43 -27.46 -15.83
C LEU A 230 9.30 -25.98 -16.23
N ASN A 231 10.28 -25.15 -15.86
CA ASN A 231 10.59 -23.81 -16.42
C ASN A 231 9.40 -22.89 -16.76
N GLY A 232 8.36 -22.86 -15.92
CA GLY A 232 7.16 -22.04 -16.16
C GLY A 232 6.45 -21.56 -14.89
N SER A 233 7.18 -21.28 -13.80
CA SER A 233 6.56 -20.96 -12.51
C SER A 233 5.65 -19.73 -12.59
N THR A 234 4.62 -19.70 -11.76
CA THR A 234 3.88 -18.48 -11.45
C THR A 234 4.82 -17.45 -10.82
N GLY A 235 4.59 -16.17 -11.08
CA GLY A 235 5.31 -15.08 -10.42
C GLY A 235 4.87 -14.93 -8.97
N ASN A 236 5.71 -14.34 -8.13
CA ASN A 236 5.37 -14.09 -6.73
C ASN A 236 4.48 -12.83 -6.63
N GLY A 237 3.65 -12.76 -5.59
CA GLY A 237 2.95 -11.52 -5.24
C GLY A 237 3.90 -10.45 -4.72
N GLY A 238 3.53 -9.19 -4.93
CA GLY A 238 4.21 -8.06 -4.32
C GLY A 238 3.92 -7.95 -2.83
N ALA A 239 4.80 -7.32 -2.08
CA ALA A 239 4.51 -6.95 -0.69
C ALA A 239 3.49 -5.79 -0.66
N GLY A 240 2.70 -5.70 0.42
CA GLY A 240 1.90 -4.52 0.70
C GLY A 240 2.79 -3.34 1.11
N GLY A 241 2.35 -2.13 0.78
CA GLY A 241 3.01 -0.90 1.15
C GLY A 241 2.86 -0.60 2.64
N THR A 242 3.81 0.17 3.20
CA THR A 242 3.70 0.60 4.60
C THR A 242 2.68 1.71 4.74
N GLY A 243 1.97 1.77 5.87
CA GLY A 243 1.16 2.93 6.22
C GLY A 243 2.00 4.17 6.49
N GLY A 244 1.45 5.35 6.21
CA GLY A 244 2.06 6.63 6.51
C GLY A 244 2.02 6.95 8.01
N ALA A 245 2.94 7.78 8.48
CA ALA A 245 2.93 8.23 9.86
C ALA A 245 1.78 9.24 10.09
N GLY A 246 1.18 9.22 11.28
CA GLY A 246 0.28 10.27 11.71
C GLY A 246 1.01 11.60 11.91
N GLY A 247 0.34 12.71 11.61
CA GLY A 247 0.85 14.06 11.83
C GLY A 247 1.00 14.36 13.31
N GLY A 248 2.02 15.15 13.66
CA GLY A 248 2.21 15.61 15.03
C GLY A 248 1.28 16.77 15.39
N SER A 249 1.01 17.00 16.66
CA SER A 249 0.40 18.23 17.16
C SER A 249 1.24 18.79 18.30
N PHE A 250 1.78 20.00 18.14
CA PHE A 250 2.53 20.66 19.20
C PHE A 250 2.30 22.18 19.20
N THR A 251 1.88 22.69 20.36
CA THR A 251 1.99 24.11 20.73
C THR A 251 2.50 24.22 22.16
N THR A 252 3.04 25.37 22.54
CA THR A 252 3.68 25.59 23.84
C THR A 252 2.70 25.66 25.03
N GLN A 253 1.38 25.62 24.81
CA GLN A 253 0.38 25.79 25.89
C GLN A 253 -0.84 24.85 25.77
N PHE A 254 -1.28 24.48 24.56
CA PHE A 254 -2.38 23.52 24.35
C PHE A 254 -2.11 22.72 23.07
N ALA A 255 -1.72 21.45 23.19
CA ALA A 255 -1.54 20.57 22.03
C ALA A 255 -2.84 19.82 21.71
N GLY A 256 -3.05 19.51 20.43
CA GLY A 256 -4.11 18.59 19.99
C GLY A 256 -3.64 17.13 20.08
N VAL A 257 -4.51 16.20 19.71
CA VAL A 257 -4.17 14.78 19.64
C VAL A 257 -3.28 14.52 18.41
N GLY A 258 -2.29 13.64 18.56
CA GLY A 258 -1.48 13.18 17.43
C GLY A 258 -2.32 12.38 16.43
N GLY A 259 -2.04 12.51 15.14
CA GLY A 259 -2.75 11.75 14.12
C GLY A 259 -2.51 10.25 14.26
N GLN A 260 -3.47 9.41 13.89
CA GLN A 260 -3.24 7.97 13.85
C GLN A 260 -2.29 7.61 12.70
N GLY A 261 -1.46 6.59 12.88
CA GLY A 261 -0.70 6.01 11.77
C GLY A 261 -1.61 5.26 10.80
N GLY A 262 -1.30 5.29 9.51
CA GLY A 262 -2.04 4.56 8.49
C GLY A 262 -1.83 3.04 8.60
N ASN A 263 -2.78 2.23 8.15
CA ASN A 263 -2.59 0.78 8.12
C ASN A 263 -1.61 0.38 7.01
N GLY A 264 -0.89 -0.73 7.21
CA GLY A 264 -0.13 -1.36 6.13
C GLY A 264 -1.04 -2.03 5.12
N GLY A 265 -0.65 -2.02 3.84
CA GLY A 265 -1.37 -2.69 2.77
C GLY A 265 -1.21 -4.21 2.84
N ASN A 266 -2.12 -4.95 2.22
CA ASN A 266 -2.05 -6.41 2.20
C ASN A 266 -1.00 -6.89 1.20
N GLY A 267 -0.40 -8.03 1.49
CA GLY A 267 0.48 -8.73 0.56
C GLY A 267 -0.31 -9.29 -0.62
N GLY A 268 0.27 -9.18 -1.81
CA GLY A 268 -0.28 -9.76 -3.03
C GLY A 268 -0.35 -11.28 -2.96
N GLN A 269 -1.25 -11.86 -3.75
CA GLN A 269 -1.38 -13.31 -3.88
C GLN A 269 -0.05 -13.96 -4.28
N LEU A 270 0.13 -15.21 -3.88
CA LEU A 270 1.35 -16.02 -3.99
C LEU A 270 2.44 -15.59 -3.03
N GLY A 271 2.05 -15.39 -1.77
CA GLY A 271 2.97 -15.27 -0.62
C GLY A 271 3.52 -13.86 -0.40
N GLY A 272 2.89 -12.82 -0.95
CA GLY A 272 3.27 -11.44 -0.67
C GLY A 272 3.18 -11.14 0.83
N GLN A 273 4.14 -10.42 1.38
CA GLN A 273 4.12 -10.01 2.78
C GLN A 273 3.18 -8.81 2.97
N GLY A 274 2.45 -8.76 4.09
CA GLY A 274 1.69 -7.57 4.48
C GLY A 274 2.61 -6.41 4.89
N GLY A 275 2.24 -5.19 4.53
CA GLY A 275 2.97 -3.97 4.88
C GLY A 275 2.87 -3.64 6.37
N ALA A 276 3.88 -2.94 6.90
CA ALA A 276 3.84 -2.45 8.27
C ALA A 276 2.82 -1.30 8.43
N GLY A 277 2.19 -1.21 9.59
CA GLY A 277 1.42 -0.04 9.98
C GLY A 277 2.31 1.17 10.25
N GLY A 278 1.78 2.36 9.99
CA GLY A 278 2.43 3.62 10.26
C GLY A 278 2.47 3.95 11.74
N VAL A 279 3.46 4.75 12.13
CA VAL A 279 3.60 5.23 13.52
C VAL A 279 2.56 6.31 13.81
N GLY A 280 1.99 6.29 15.02
CA GLY A 280 1.11 7.35 15.50
C GLY A 280 1.86 8.67 15.73
N GLY A 281 1.19 9.78 15.47
CA GLY A 281 1.74 11.11 15.60
C GLY A 281 1.98 11.52 17.06
N LEU A 282 2.95 12.40 17.28
CA LEU A 282 3.12 13.10 18.55
C LEU A 282 1.89 13.97 18.84
N GLY A 283 1.45 14.07 20.09
CA GLY A 283 0.38 15.00 20.48
C GLY A 283 0.30 15.21 21.99
N GLN A 284 -0.71 15.96 22.44
CA GLN A 284 -1.03 16.03 23.86
C GLN A 284 -1.26 14.63 24.42
N THR A 285 -2.16 13.90 23.74
CA THR A 285 -2.23 12.44 23.75
C THR A 285 -1.57 11.95 22.47
N GLY A 286 -0.76 10.90 22.56
CA GLY A 286 -0.13 10.30 21.40
C GLY A 286 -1.17 9.67 20.47
N GLY A 287 -0.97 9.79 19.16
CA GLY A 287 -1.81 9.10 18.18
C GLY A 287 -1.57 7.60 18.20
N ASP A 288 -2.59 6.80 17.88
CA ASP A 288 -2.42 5.34 17.81
C ASP A 288 -1.59 4.92 16.59
N GLY A 289 -0.84 3.83 16.72
CA GLY A 289 -0.16 3.19 15.59
C GLY A 289 -1.15 2.47 14.68
N GLY A 290 -0.88 2.49 13.37
CA GLY A 290 -1.69 1.77 12.38
C GLY A 290 -1.51 0.26 12.48
N ASN A 291 -2.51 -0.52 12.05
CA ASN A 291 -2.39 -1.98 12.01
C ASN A 291 -1.47 -2.43 10.86
N GLY A 292 -0.82 -3.57 11.03
CA GLY A 292 -0.11 -4.24 9.95
C GLY A 292 -1.07 -4.89 8.94
N GLY A 293 -0.68 -4.92 7.67
CA GLY A 293 -1.45 -5.54 6.60
C GLY A 293 -1.44 -7.07 6.65
N GLN A 294 -2.42 -7.72 6.03
CA GLN A 294 -2.48 -9.17 5.95
C GLN A 294 -1.42 -9.72 4.98
N GLY A 295 -0.84 -10.88 5.30
CA GLY A 295 -0.03 -11.63 4.35
C GLY A 295 -0.88 -12.27 3.24
N GLY A 296 -0.36 -12.29 2.02
CA GLY A 296 -0.99 -12.88 0.86
C GLY A 296 -1.05 -14.41 0.94
N THR A 297 -2.10 -15.00 0.37
CA THR A 297 -2.20 -16.46 0.22
C THR A 297 -1.11 -16.97 -0.71
N GLY A 298 -0.59 -18.18 -0.58
CA GLY A 298 0.46 -18.66 -1.47
C GLY A 298 0.88 -20.09 -1.22
N VAL A 299 1.86 -20.60 -1.97
CA VAL A 299 2.44 -21.94 -1.70
C VAL A 299 2.88 -22.01 -0.24
N ALA A 300 3.65 -21.03 0.22
CA ALA A 300 3.61 -20.63 1.63
C ALA A 300 2.78 -19.35 1.72
N GLY A 301 1.98 -19.23 2.78
CA GLY A 301 1.33 -17.96 3.08
C GLY A 301 2.38 -16.89 3.42
N GLY A 302 2.15 -15.66 2.95
CA GLY A 302 2.99 -14.52 3.31
C GLY A 302 2.84 -14.18 4.79
N SER A 303 3.86 -13.58 5.40
CA SER A 303 3.75 -13.08 6.77
C SER A 303 2.83 -11.86 6.83
N GLY A 304 2.11 -11.72 7.94
CA GLY A 304 1.43 -10.46 8.26
C GLY A 304 2.42 -9.34 8.54
N GLY A 305 2.00 -8.10 8.30
CA GLY A 305 2.77 -6.91 8.60
C GLY A 305 2.82 -6.60 10.09
N THR A 306 3.86 -5.91 10.55
CA THR A 306 3.94 -5.44 11.93
C THR A 306 2.98 -4.28 12.16
N GLY A 307 2.34 -4.22 13.33
CA GLY A 307 1.63 -3.01 13.76
C GLY A 307 2.60 -1.84 13.98
N GLY A 308 2.13 -0.63 13.72
CA GLY A 308 2.87 0.60 13.96
C GLY A 308 2.98 0.92 15.45
N ALA A 309 4.03 1.65 15.83
CA ALA A 309 4.16 2.14 17.19
C ALA A 309 3.13 3.23 17.50
N GLY A 310 2.66 3.29 18.74
CA GLY A 310 1.90 4.43 19.24
C GLY A 310 2.77 5.67 19.36
N GLY A 311 2.15 6.83 19.19
CA GLY A 311 2.78 8.13 19.26
C GLY A 311 3.15 8.52 20.70
N LEU A 312 4.17 9.35 20.82
CA LEU A 312 4.54 9.99 22.08
C LEU A 312 3.46 10.99 22.49
N ALA A 313 3.20 11.07 23.80
CA ALA A 313 2.37 12.10 24.39
C ALA A 313 3.21 13.17 25.11
N SER A 314 2.81 14.42 25.00
CA SER A 314 3.48 15.53 25.71
C SER A 314 2.88 15.77 27.10
N GLU A 315 1.56 15.63 27.26
CA GLU A 315 0.83 15.93 28.51
C GLU A 315 -0.35 14.97 28.75
N GLY A 316 -0.30 13.78 28.16
CA GLY A 316 -1.39 12.82 28.20
C GLY A 316 -0.88 11.39 28.07
N ASN A 317 -1.79 10.45 27.89
CA ASN A 317 -1.38 9.05 27.72
C ASN A 317 -0.72 8.84 26.37
N GLY A 318 0.28 7.96 26.33
CA GLY A 318 0.89 7.53 25.07
C GLY A 318 -0.12 6.83 24.17
N GLY A 319 0.09 6.91 22.86
CA GLY A 319 -0.78 6.25 21.88
C GLY A 319 -0.70 4.73 21.97
N LEU A 320 -1.74 4.02 21.57
CA LEU A 320 -1.72 2.56 21.52
C LEU A 320 -0.83 2.08 20.38
N GLY A 321 -0.15 0.95 20.57
CA GLY A 321 0.50 0.24 19.48
C GLY A 321 -0.54 -0.42 18.56
N GLY A 322 -0.31 -0.38 17.26
CA GLY A 322 -1.17 -1.03 16.27
C GLY A 322 -1.09 -2.55 16.35
N ASN A 323 -2.12 -3.26 15.91
CA ASN A 323 -2.10 -4.72 15.89
C ASN A 323 -1.26 -5.25 14.73
N GLY A 324 -0.63 -6.41 14.93
CA GLY A 324 0.02 -7.15 13.85
C GLY A 324 -1.01 -7.72 12.88
N GLY A 325 -0.65 -7.76 11.60
CA GLY A 325 -1.47 -8.32 10.53
C GLY A 325 -1.56 -9.84 10.59
N GLN A 326 -2.64 -10.41 10.07
CA GLN A 326 -2.78 -11.87 9.97
C GLN A 326 -1.82 -12.44 8.91
N GLY A 327 -1.26 -13.62 9.18
CA GLY A 327 -0.50 -14.38 8.19
C GLY A 327 -1.39 -14.96 7.08
N GLY A 328 -0.86 -15.03 5.86
CA GLY A 328 -1.56 -15.55 4.69
C GLY A 328 -1.82 -17.06 4.76
N THR A 329 -2.79 -17.55 4.01
CA THR A 329 -3.07 -19.00 3.95
C THR A 329 -2.09 -19.71 3.01
N GLY A 330 -1.66 -20.91 3.40
CA GLY A 330 -0.90 -21.83 2.56
C GLY A 330 -1.81 -22.53 1.52
N SER A 331 -1.27 -22.82 0.34
CA SER A 331 -2.01 -23.42 -0.78
C SER A 331 -2.25 -24.91 -0.58
N GLN A 332 -3.23 -25.45 -1.33
CA GLN A 332 -3.99 -26.67 -1.05
C GLN A 332 -3.17 -27.95 -0.80
N ILE A 333 -1.91 -28.10 -1.22
CA ILE A 333 -1.10 -29.29 -0.89
C ILE A 333 0.28 -28.87 -0.37
N GLY A 334 0.58 -29.20 0.89
CA GLY A 334 1.90 -29.06 1.51
C GLY A 334 2.29 -27.64 1.92
N GLY A 335 1.48 -26.63 1.59
CA GLY A 335 1.79 -25.23 1.85
C GLY A 335 1.61 -24.79 3.29
N THR A 336 2.66 -24.28 3.95
CA THR A 336 2.54 -23.76 5.33
C THR A 336 1.77 -22.45 5.39
N GLY A 337 1.03 -22.24 6.47
CA GLY A 337 0.44 -20.93 6.75
C GLY A 337 1.52 -19.89 7.06
N GLY A 338 1.26 -18.63 6.69
CA GLY A 338 2.14 -17.50 6.99
C GLY A 338 2.12 -17.15 8.47
N THR A 339 3.22 -16.59 8.99
CA THR A 339 3.26 -16.12 10.38
C THR A 339 2.42 -14.86 10.54
N GLY A 340 1.76 -14.71 11.69
CA GLY A 340 1.16 -13.43 12.08
C GLY A 340 2.24 -12.37 12.31
N GLY A 341 1.88 -11.12 12.06
CA GLY A 341 2.76 -9.98 12.30
C GLY A 341 2.89 -9.63 13.78
N TYR A 342 3.98 -8.96 14.16
CA TYR A 342 4.15 -8.47 15.52
C TYR A 342 3.20 -7.32 15.83
N GLY A 343 2.70 -7.24 17.06
CA GLY A 343 2.04 -6.03 17.57
C GLY A 343 3.02 -4.87 17.72
N GLY A 344 2.53 -3.66 17.49
CA GLY A 344 3.29 -2.43 17.65
C GLY A 344 3.53 -2.08 19.11
N THR A 345 4.60 -1.34 19.39
CA THR A 345 4.88 -0.86 20.75
C THR A 345 3.92 0.27 21.13
N GLY A 346 3.49 0.31 22.39
CA GLY A 346 2.77 1.46 22.92
C GLY A 346 3.65 2.70 23.00
N GLY A 347 3.04 3.87 22.79
CA GLY A 347 3.71 5.16 22.87
C GLY A 347 4.04 5.54 24.32
N PRO A 348 5.11 6.32 24.58
CA PRO A 348 5.37 6.82 25.93
C PRO A 348 4.32 7.86 26.37
N GLY A 349 4.01 7.87 27.66
CA GLY A 349 3.17 8.88 28.30
C GLY A 349 3.87 10.22 28.51
N GLY A 350 3.09 11.29 28.49
CA GLY A 350 3.51 12.65 28.84
C GLY A 350 3.59 12.86 30.35
N ASN A 351 3.94 14.06 30.81
CA ASN A 351 4.29 14.36 32.21
C ASN A 351 3.37 13.73 33.28
N GLY A 352 3.82 12.65 33.92
CA GLY A 352 3.03 11.92 34.94
C GLY A 352 1.89 11.03 34.42
N PHE A 353 1.70 10.92 33.11
CA PHE A 353 0.66 10.14 32.45
C PHE A 353 1.15 8.77 31.98
N ASP A 354 0.21 7.86 31.78
CA ASP A 354 0.54 6.47 31.51
C ASP A 354 1.09 6.26 30.09
N GLY A 355 1.95 5.26 29.96
CA GLY A 355 2.33 4.74 28.65
C GLY A 355 1.16 4.05 27.96
N GLY A 356 1.12 4.14 26.63
CA GLY A 356 0.13 3.42 25.82
C GLY A 356 0.34 1.91 25.88
N ALA A 357 -0.73 1.13 25.69
CA ALA A 357 -0.60 -0.32 25.62
C ALA A 357 0.06 -0.76 24.30
N GLY A 358 0.77 -1.88 24.34
CA GLY A 358 1.28 -2.55 23.14
C GLY A 358 0.14 -3.20 22.35
N GLY A 359 0.26 -3.22 21.02
CA GLY A 359 -0.70 -3.84 20.14
C GLY A 359 -0.68 -5.37 20.22
N ALA A 360 -1.79 -6.02 19.88
CA ALA A 360 -1.83 -7.47 19.83
C ALA A 360 -1.00 -8.02 18.65
N GLY A 361 -0.44 -9.21 18.82
CA GLY A 361 0.17 -9.96 17.72
C GLY A 361 -0.89 -10.48 16.75
N GLY A 362 -0.54 -10.52 15.47
CA GLY A 362 -1.40 -11.03 14.42
C GLY A 362 -1.60 -12.54 14.51
N THR A 363 -2.72 -13.04 14.01
CA THR A 363 -2.97 -14.48 13.95
C THR A 363 -2.11 -15.15 12.87
N GLY A 364 -1.71 -16.38 13.12
CA GLY A 364 -1.06 -17.21 12.11
C GLY A 364 -2.04 -17.64 11.01
N GLY A 365 -1.54 -17.75 9.78
CA GLY A 365 -2.31 -18.19 8.64
C GLY A 365 -2.64 -19.69 8.69
N GLN A 366 -3.74 -20.09 8.06
CA GLN A 366 -4.07 -21.50 7.89
C GLN A 366 -3.04 -22.20 6.98
N GLY A 367 -2.63 -23.43 7.34
CA GLY A 367 -1.88 -24.31 6.46
C GLY A 367 -2.77 -24.93 5.39
N GLY A 368 -2.21 -25.17 4.20
CA GLY A 368 -2.85 -25.98 3.17
C GLY A 368 -3.01 -27.45 3.60
N THR A 369 -3.69 -28.27 2.79
CA THR A 369 -3.88 -29.70 3.08
C THR A 369 -2.52 -30.37 3.27
N GLY A 370 -2.34 -31.15 4.34
CA GLY A 370 -1.06 -31.80 4.62
C GLY A 370 -0.04 -30.93 5.38
N ALA A 371 -0.36 -29.67 5.67
CA ALA A 371 0.61 -28.69 6.17
C ALA A 371 0.29 -28.14 7.56
N THR A 372 1.32 -27.56 8.17
CA THR A 372 1.25 -26.91 9.48
C THR A 372 0.65 -25.50 9.33
N GLY A 373 -0.14 -25.08 10.31
CA GLY A 373 -0.58 -23.69 10.43
C GLY A 373 0.58 -22.74 10.75
N GLY A 374 0.45 -21.48 10.35
CA GLY A 374 1.43 -20.44 10.66
C GLY A 374 1.46 -20.09 12.15
N ALA A 375 2.61 -19.67 12.67
CA ALA A 375 2.68 -19.19 14.05
C ALA A 375 1.95 -17.85 14.21
N GLY A 376 1.36 -17.60 15.38
CA GLY A 376 0.88 -16.27 15.75
C GLY A 376 2.05 -15.32 16.01
N GLY A 377 1.86 -14.04 15.74
CA GLY A 377 2.84 -13.00 16.02
C GLY A 377 2.90 -12.66 17.50
N SER A 378 4.03 -12.16 17.99
CA SER A 378 4.12 -11.70 19.38
C SER A 378 3.36 -10.39 19.59
N GLY A 379 2.83 -10.19 20.79
CA GLY A 379 2.28 -8.91 21.20
C GLY A 379 3.37 -7.84 21.34
N GLY A 380 3.00 -6.59 21.14
CA GLY A 380 3.87 -5.44 21.26
C GLY A 380 4.16 -5.08 22.72
N THR A 381 5.28 -4.41 22.97
CA THR A 381 5.62 -3.94 24.32
C THR A 381 4.75 -2.74 24.71
N GLY A 382 4.39 -2.63 25.99
CA GLY A 382 3.77 -1.42 26.50
C GLY A 382 4.74 -0.23 26.52
N GLY A 383 4.19 0.97 26.42
CA GLY A 383 4.93 2.23 26.42
C GLY A 383 5.43 2.60 27.82
N PHE A 384 6.44 3.47 27.86
CA PHE A 384 6.95 4.01 29.12
C PHE A 384 5.94 4.96 29.76
N GLY A 385 5.80 4.88 31.08
CA GLY A 385 5.09 5.87 31.86
C GLY A 385 5.84 7.20 31.87
N GLY A 386 5.10 8.30 31.87
CA GLY A 386 5.65 9.64 31.84
C GLY A 386 6.31 10.02 33.16
N VAL A 387 7.45 10.70 33.04
CA VAL A 387 8.18 11.27 34.18
C VAL A 387 7.41 12.47 34.73
N ASN A 388 7.48 12.70 36.05
CA ASN A 388 6.89 13.86 36.68
C ASN A 388 7.98 14.69 37.39
N PHE A 389 8.09 15.97 37.03
CA PHE A 389 9.08 16.93 37.53
C PHE A 389 8.47 18.11 38.29
N ASP A 390 7.21 18.01 38.72
CA ASP A 390 6.50 19.15 39.32
C ASP A 390 7.09 19.57 40.68
N PHE A 391 7.08 20.86 41.01
CA PHE A 391 7.57 21.35 42.30
C PHE A 391 6.42 21.37 43.32
N GLY A 392 5.98 20.18 43.74
CA GLY A 392 4.85 19.97 44.65
C GLY A 392 5.18 19.18 45.94
N GLN A 393 4.22 19.07 46.86
CA GLN A 393 4.38 18.22 48.06
C GLN A 393 4.40 16.71 47.72
N THR A 394 3.73 16.28 46.65
CA THR A 394 3.71 14.87 46.20
C THR A 394 3.74 14.77 44.69
N ASN A 395 4.72 14.05 44.14
CA ASN A 395 4.83 13.78 42.71
C ASN A 395 4.55 12.31 42.42
N ASN A 396 3.59 12.06 41.52
CA ASN A 396 3.28 10.73 41.01
C ASN A 396 3.64 10.68 39.52
N ALA A 397 4.47 9.72 39.15
CA ALA A 397 4.76 9.47 37.75
C ALA A 397 3.74 8.51 37.12
N GLY A 398 3.66 8.50 35.80
CA GLY A 398 2.74 7.66 35.06
C GLY A 398 3.14 6.19 35.09
N ALA A 399 2.16 5.29 35.06
CA ALA A 399 2.41 3.87 34.94
C ALA A 399 2.91 3.50 33.54
N GLY A 400 3.68 2.41 33.45
CA GLY A 400 4.00 1.81 32.17
C GLY A 400 2.75 1.20 31.53
N GLY A 401 2.66 1.26 30.20
CA GLY A 401 1.60 0.63 29.44
C GLY A 401 1.65 -0.90 29.54
N SER A 402 0.51 -1.56 29.38
CA SER A 402 0.47 -3.03 29.31
C SER A 402 1.08 -3.55 28.01
N GLY A 403 1.68 -4.73 28.07
CA GLY A 403 2.08 -5.47 26.87
C GLY A 403 0.86 -6.03 26.14
N GLY A 404 0.94 -6.09 24.81
CA GLY A 404 -0.11 -6.64 23.96
C GLY A 404 -0.20 -8.18 24.07
N ALA A 405 -1.37 -8.73 23.78
CA ALA A 405 -1.55 -10.17 23.72
C ALA A 405 -0.80 -10.79 22.52
N GLY A 406 -0.30 -12.01 22.66
CA GLY A 406 0.22 -12.79 21.54
C GLY A 406 -0.90 -13.26 20.61
N GLY A 407 -0.61 -13.31 19.32
CA GLY A 407 -1.55 -13.77 18.30
C GLY A 407 -1.81 -15.28 18.37
N ALA A 408 -3.01 -15.71 17.96
CA ALA A 408 -3.31 -17.13 17.88
C ALA A 408 -2.50 -17.81 16.77
N GLY A 409 -2.12 -19.07 16.98
CA GLY A 409 -1.56 -19.91 15.91
C GLY A 409 -2.63 -20.27 14.86
N GLY A 410 -2.20 -20.47 13.63
CA GLY A 410 -3.06 -20.85 12.51
C GLY A 410 -3.47 -22.32 12.52
N LEU A 411 -4.56 -22.62 11.83
CA LEU A 411 -5.08 -23.98 11.66
C LEU A 411 -4.10 -24.87 10.86
N GLY A 412 -3.78 -26.06 11.39
CA GLY A 412 -3.17 -27.16 10.66
C GLY A 412 -4.23 -28.14 10.16
N THR A 413 -4.08 -28.63 8.92
CA THR A 413 -5.11 -29.49 8.28
C THR A 413 -4.84 -30.98 8.49
N VAL A 414 -3.56 -31.39 8.48
CA VAL A 414 -3.13 -32.80 8.70
C VAL A 414 -1.87 -32.86 9.58
N LYS A 415 -1.06 -31.80 9.58
CA LYS A 415 0.02 -31.64 10.55
C LYS A 415 -0.49 -30.82 11.74
N SER A 416 0.43 -30.45 12.61
CA SER A 416 0.08 -29.66 13.79
C SER A 416 -0.47 -28.28 13.41
N GLY A 417 -1.26 -27.70 14.32
CA GLY A 417 -1.53 -26.27 14.28
C GLY A 417 -0.27 -25.44 14.48
N GLY A 418 -0.37 -24.15 14.19
CA GLY A 418 0.68 -23.18 14.48
C GLY A 418 0.84 -22.93 15.98
N ARG A 419 2.03 -22.53 16.43
CA ARG A 419 2.22 -22.06 17.80
C ARG A 419 1.56 -20.69 17.98
N GLY A 420 0.97 -20.41 19.13
CA GLY A 420 0.57 -19.06 19.51
C GLY A 420 1.79 -18.16 19.70
N GLY A 421 1.61 -16.85 19.48
CA GLY A 421 2.63 -15.86 19.75
C GLY A 421 2.85 -15.64 21.24
N THR A 422 4.00 -15.09 21.62
CA THR A 422 4.23 -14.65 23.00
C THR A 422 3.47 -13.36 23.28
N GLY A 423 3.07 -13.13 24.52
CA GLY A 423 2.63 -11.81 24.94
C GLY A 423 3.78 -10.81 24.91
N GLY A 424 3.45 -9.53 24.75
CA GLY A 424 4.41 -8.43 24.87
C GLY A 424 4.76 -8.16 26.32
N THR A 425 5.91 -7.54 26.56
CA THR A 425 6.28 -7.06 27.90
C THR A 425 5.52 -5.79 28.25
N GLY A 426 5.22 -5.58 29.53
CA GLY A 426 4.76 -4.27 30.00
C GLY A 426 5.86 -3.23 29.89
N GLY A 427 5.47 -1.96 29.80
CA GLY A 427 6.37 -0.83 29.83
C GLY A 427 6.90 -0.54 31.23
N PHE A 428 8.00 0.20 31.33
CA PHE A 428 8.45 0.71 32.62
C PHE A 428 7.57 1.88 33.06
N GLY A 429 7.35 2.01 34.37
CA GLY A 429 6.74 3.21 34.94
C GLY A 429 7.69 4.40 34.86
N GLY A 430 7.13 5.61 34.92
CA GLY A 430 7.90 6.85 34.94
C GLY A 430 8.59 7.07 36.28
N ASN A 431 9.63 7.91 36.27
CA ASN A 431 10.24 8.43 37.49
C ASN A 431 9.50 9.68 37.98
N ALA A 432 9.43 9.85 39.29
CA ALA A 432 9.00 11.06 39.96
C ALA A 432 10.21 11.68 40.68
N GLU A 433 10.49 12.95 40.45
CA GLU A 433 11.63 13.66 41.03
C GLU A 433 11.17 15.00 41.63
N ASN A 434 11.99 15.58 42.54
CA ASN A 434 11.83 16.95 43.07
C ASN A 434 10.61 17.25 43.97
N GLY A 435 9.79 16.27 44.34
CA GLY A 435 8.71 16.43 45.32
C GLY A 435 9.14 16.15 46.76
N GLN A 436 8.38 16.64 47.75
CA GLN A 436 8.61 16.30 49.17
C GLN A 436 8.39 14.80 49.43
N THR A 437 7.44 14.21 48.72
CA THR A 437 7.31 12.76 48.54
C THR A 437 7.25 12.44 47.03
N ASN A 438 8.02 11.46 46.60
CA ASN A 438 8.06 11.01 45.20
C ASN A 438 7.59 9.56 45.13
N THR A 439 6.61 9.31 44.27
CA THR A 439 6.12 7.97 43.95
C THR A 439 6.32 7.72 42.46
N GLY A 440 7.28 6.88 42.11
CA GLY A 440 7.44 6.43 40.74
C GLY A 440 6.23 5.64 40.26
N GLY A 441 5.99 5.65 38.95
CA GLY A 441 4.87 4.95 38.35
C GLY A 441 5.07 3.44 38.42
N ALA A 442 3.99 2.67 38.51
CA ALA A 442 4.08 1.22 38.43
C ALA A 442 4.53 0.77 37.03
N GLY A 443 5.28 -0.32 36.92
CA GLY A 443 5.49 -0.95 35.62
C GLY A 443 4.20 -1.54 35.09
N GLY A 444 4.04 -1.52 33.77
CA GLY A 444 2.87 -2.13 33.11
C GLY A 444 2.88 -3.65 33.22
N SER A 445 1.72 -4.28 33.13
CA SER A 445 1.60 -5.74 33.08
C SER A 445 2.09 -6.29 31.74
N GLY A 446 2.67 -7.49 31.75
CA GLY A 446 2.92 -8.23 30.51
C GLY A 446 1.62 -8.76 29.90
N GLY A 447 1.58 -8.84 28.58
CA GLY A 447 0.46 -9.42 27.84
C GLY A 447 0.41 -10.94 27.96
N SER A 448 -0.78 -11.51 27.74
CA SER A 448 -0.95 -12.97 27.66
C SER A 448 -0.35 -13.53 26.36
N GLY A 449 0.12 -14.77 26.41
CA GLY A 449 0.48 -15.52 25.22
C GLY A 449 -0.75 -15.93 24.41
N GLY A 450 -0.59 -16.02 23.10
CA GLY A 450 -1.61 -16.47 22.18
C GLY A 450 -1.91 -17.96 22.30
N LYS A 451 -3.14 -18.36 21.99
CA LYS A 451 -3.54 -19.76 21.91
C LYS A 451 -2.84 -20.44 20.72
N GLY A 452 -2.39 -21.68 20.89
CA GLY A 452 -1.96 -22.51 19.77
C GLY A 452 -3.10 -22.79 18.80
N GLY A 453 -2.77 -22.86 17.51
CA GLY A 453 -3.71 -23.21 16.47
C GLY A 453 -4.18 -24.66 16.59
N PRO A 454 -5.43 -24.97 16.18
CA PRO A 454 -5.88 -26.36 16.08
C PRO A 454 -5.06 -27.14 15.04
N GLY A 455 -4.86 -28.44 15.27
CA GLY A 455 -4.33 -29.39 14.29
C GLY A 455 -5.42 -30.30 13.72
N ALA A 456 -5.07 -31.14 12.74
CA ALA A 456 -5.93 -32.17 12.15
C ALA A 456 -7.34 -31.67 11.75
N ASN A 457 -7.42 -30.66 10.87
CA ASN A 457 -8.68 -30.04 10.42
C ASN A 457 -9.56 -29.51 11.56
N GLY A 458 -8.94 -29.14 12.69
CA GLY A 458 -9.64 -28.60 13.84
C GLY A 458 -10.02 -29.63 14.90
N ALA A 459 -9.75 -30.91 14.67
CA ALA A 459 -10.09 -31.98 15.62
C ALA A 459 -9.30 -31.88 16.92
N ASN A 460 -8.06 -31.41 16.85
CA ASN A 460 -7.16 -31.31 18.00
C ASN A 460 -6.91 -29.83 18.35
N PRO A 461 -7.52 -29.29 19.42
CA PRO A 461 -7.27 -27.92 19.85
C PRO A 461 -5.80 -27.71 20.25
N GLY A 462 -5.25 -26.52 19.95
CA GLY A 462 -3.99 -26.08 20.55
C GLY A 462 -4.15 -25.65 22.00
N SER A 463 -3.03 -25.66 22.73
CA SER A 463 -3.02 -25.25 24.15
C SER A 463 -3.19 -23.73 24.29
N THR A 464 -3.75 -23.30 25.42
CA THR A 464 -3.83 -21.89 25.78
C THR A 464 -2.43 -21.33 26.06
N GLY A 465 -2.17 -20.08 25.68
CA GLY A 465 -0.96 -19.39 26.09
C GLY A 465 -0.95 -19.08 27.59
N GLY A 466 0.24 -18.87 28.13
CA GLY A 466 0.40 -18.46 29.53
C GLY A 466 0.00 -17.00 29.74
N SER A 467 -0.39 -16.65 30.96
CA SER A 467 -0.61 -15.26 31.35
C SER A 467 0.72 -14.51 31.47
N GLY A 468 0.72 -13.20 31.16
CA GLY A 468 1.83 -12.33 31.50
C GLY A 468 1.91 -12.06 32.99
N THR A 469 3.08 -11.62 33.47
CA THR A 469 3.25 -11.24 34.88
C THR A 469 2.82 -9.80 35.10
N ALA A 470 2.37 -9.48 36.31
CA ALA A 470 2.17 -8.09 36.71
C ALA A 470 3.51 -7.32 36.64
N GLY A 471 3.43 -6.02 36.34
CA GLY A 471 4.55 -5.11 36.54
C GLY A 471 4.76 -4.83 38.02
N GLN A 472 5.96 -4.37 38.36
CA GLN A 472 6.34 -4.07 39.74
C GLN A 472 6.25 -2.57 39.98
N ALA A 473 5.83 -2.17 41.19
CA ALA A 473 6.13 -0.85 41.71
C ALA A 473 7.55 -0.84 42.31
N GLN A 474 8.22 0.30 42.30
CA GLN A 474 9.45 0.50 43.09
C GLN A 474 9.21 1.51 44.21
N SER A 475 10.09 1.51 45.22
CA SER A 475 10.01 2.44 46.34
C SER A 475 10.61 3.80 45.98
N GLY A 476 9.99 4.88 46.49
CA GLY A 476 10.44 6.23 46.22
C GLY A 476 10.10 6.69 44.81
N GLY A 477 10.86 7.66 44.30
CA GLY A 477 10.62 8.28 43.00
C GLY A 477 10.97 7.43 41.77
N VAL A 478 11.44 6.19 41.92
CA VAL A 478 11.92 5.37 40.79
C VAL A 478 10.76 4.63 40.14
N GLY A 479 10.71 4.65 38.80
CA GLY A 479 9.73 3.93 38.01
C GLY A 479 9.84 2.41 38.11
N GLY A 480 8.68 1.77 38.13
CA GLY A 480 8.48 0.33 38.18
C GLY A 480 8.96 -0.43 36.95
N LYS A 481 9.46 -1.66 37.13
CA LYS A 481 9.79 -2.55 36.01
C LYS A 481 8.53 -3.15 35.39
N GLY A 482 8.47 -3.15 34.07
CA GLY A 482 7.40 -3.82 33.33
C GLY A 482 7.38 -5.33 33.54
N GLY A 483 6.18 -5.92 33.49
CA GLY A 483 5.96 -7.36 33.58
C GLY A 483 6.41 -8.09 32.31
N SER A 484 6.82 -9.35 32.48
CA SER A 484 7.16 -10.24 31.36
C SER A 484 5.92 -10.74 30.63
N GLY A 485 6.01 -10.88 29.31
CA GLY A 485 4.95 -11.44 28.49
C GLY A 485 4.79 -12.96 28.68
N GLY A 486 3.56 -13.45 28.56
CA GLY A 486 3.24 -14.87 28.66
C GLY A 486 3.77 -15.67 27.46
N GLY A 487 4.18 -16.92 27.71
CA GLY A 487 4.60 -17.84 26.65
C GLY A 487 3.43 -18.24 25.73
N GLY A 488 3.69 -18.41 24.44
CA GLY A 488 2.68 -18.83 23.47
C GLY A 488 2.30 -20.32 23.60
N GLY A 489 1.02 -20.63 23.35
CA GLY A 489 0.51 -22.00 23.39
C GLY A 489 1.05 -22.87 22.24
N THR A 490 1.25 -24.15 22.50
CA THR A 490 1.64 -25.14 21.48
C THR A 490 0.49 -25.44 20.52
N GLY A 491 0.80 -25.66 19.24
CA GLY A 491 -0.18 -26.11 18.26
C GLY A 491 -0.75 -27.49 18.61
N GLY A 492 -2.02 -27.72 18.25
CA GLY A 492 -2.65 -29.03 18.37
C GLY A 492 -1.98 -30.07 17.48
N ALA A 493 -1.98 -31.34 17.86
CA ALA A 493 -1.36 -32.41 17.08
C ALA A 493 -2.07 -32.65 15.74
N GLY A 494 -1.31 -33.14 14.75
CA GLY A 494 -1.81 -33.53 13.43
C GLY A 494 -2.55 -34.87 13.42
#